data_AF-A0A1H9VRK2-F1
#
_entry.id   AF-A0A1H9VRK2-F1
#
_cell.length_a   1.000
_cell.length_b   1.000
_cell.length_c   1.000
_cell.angle_alpha   90.00
_cell.angle_beta   90.00
_cell.angle_gamma   90.00
#
_symmetry.space_group_name_H-M   'P 1'
#
loop_
_entity.id
_entity.type
_entity.pdbx_description
1 polymer ?
#
loop_
_entity_poly.entity_id
_entity_poly.type
_entity_poly.pdbx_seq_one_letter_code
_entity_poly.pdbx_strand_id
1 'polypeptide(L)'
;MTTYSDETLEQYADRFVQLRLARHGVNLAQYLANPVQFERLALEPEPLLPAQQAAVLRIWQRWDTGLAEQPVAAQESSVPDWDWDWRDLLDRWHTETEQAERAVARMQQRNGAYVEPLHHHRHNRGNARTTANFERKQTRKGA
;
A
#
# COMPACT_ATOMS: atom_id res chain seq x y z
N MET A 1 24.27 15.90 32.59
CA MET A 1 24.03 17.08 31.73
C MET A 1 24.96 16.94 30.55
N THR A 2 24.42 16.68 29.36
CA THR A 2 25.22 16.43 28.15
C THR A 2 25.66 17.78 27.59
N THR A 3 26.95 17.99 27.43
CA THR A 3 27.51 19.21 26.84
C THR A 3 28.02 18.90 25.43
N TYR A 4 27.64 19.74 24.46
CA TYR A 4 28.03 19.60 23.06
C TYR A 4 29.08 20.66 22.71
N SER A 5 29.95 20.39 21.74
CA SER A 5 30.83 21.42 21.19
C SER A 5 30.03 22.39 20.30
N ASP A 6 30.50 23.63 20.18
CA ASP A 6 29.86 24.66 19.35
C ASP A 6 29.74 24.20 17.88
N GLU A 7 30.80 23.58 17.34
CA GLU A 7 30.79 23.03 15.98
C GLU A 7 29.70 21.97 15.78
N THR A 8 29.49 21.10 16.79
CA THR A 8 28.43 20.09 16.75
C THR A 8 27.04 20.74 16.81
N LEU A 9 26.89 21.78 17.63
CA LEU A 9 25.63 22.53 17.74
C LEU A 9 25.29 23.23 16.42
N GLU A 10 26.25 23.89 15.79
CA GLU A 10 26.05 24.57 14.51
C GLU A 10 25.64 23.58 13.41
N GLN A 11 26.37 22.46 13.27
CA GLN A 11 26.06 21.44 12.27
C GLN A 11 24.63 20.91 12.42
N TYR A 12 24.21 20.58 13.65
CA TYR A 12 22.87 20.04 13.89
C TYR A 12 21.78 21.13 13.87
N ALA A 13 22.09 22.38 14.21
CA ALA A 13 21.16 23.49 14.06
C ALA A 13 20.84 23.76 12.59
N ASP A 14 21.85 23.77 11.71
CA ASP A 14 21.65 23.92 10.27
C ASP A 14 20.80 22.79 9.71
N ARG A 15 21.10 21.55 10.12
CA ARG A 15 20.34 20.36 9.70
C ARG A 15 18.90 20.39 10.20
N PHE A 16 18.66 20.85 11.42
CA PHE A 16 17.33 21.04 12.00
C PHE A 16 16.47 22.03 11.19
N VAL A 17 17.07 23.13 10.74
CA VAL A 17 16.39 24.13 9.89
C VAL A 17 16.12 23.57 8.49
N GLN A 18 17.11 22.91 7.87
CA GLN A 18 16.97 22.31 6.54
C GLN A 18 15.84 21.28 6.49
N LEU A 19 15.72 20.45 7.52
CA LEU A 19 14.68 19.42 7.64
C LEU A 19 13.35 19.96 8.17
N ARG A 20 13.29 21.25 8.51
CA ARG A 20 12.08 21.95 8.99
C ARG A 20 11.40 21.23 10.16
N LEU A 21 12.18 20.58 11.02
CA LEU A 21 11.68 19.71 12.10
C LEU A 21 10.76 20.41 13.10
N ALA A 22 10.87 21.73 13.22
CA ALA A 22 9.92 22.56 13.98
C ALA A 22 8.47 22.39 13.52
N ARG A 23 8.22 22.14 12.23
CA ARG A 23 6.86 21.90 11.70
C ARG A 23 6.28 20.58 12.16
N HIS A 24 7.13 19.62 12.50
CA HIS A 24 6.74 18.35 13.10
C HIS A 24 6.60 18.44 14.63
N GLY A 25 6.68 19.64 15.22
CA GLY A 25 6.51 19.86 16.65
C GLY A 25 7.74 19.50 17.49
N VAL A 26 8.91 19.31 16.87
CA VAL A 26 10.16 18.95 17.55
C VAL A 26 11.02 20.19 17.73
N ASN A 27 11.59 20.37 18.92
CA ASN A 27 12.57 21.44 19.17
C ASN A 27 14.03 20.96 19.04
N LEU A 28 14.97 21.89 18.96
CA LEU A 28 16.39 21.56 18.75
C LEU A 28 16.96 20.67 19.87
N ALA A 29 16.59 20.91 21.13
CA ALA A 29 17.07 20.12 22.26
C ALA A 29 16.58 18.66 22.18
N GLN A 30 15.33 18.44 21.76
CA GLN A 30 14.77 17.11 21.49
C GLN A 30 15.46 16.45 20.30
N TYR A 31 15.70 17.19 19.22
CA TYR A 31 16.42 16.71 18.05
C TYR A 31 17.81 16.17 18.42
N LEU A 32 18.58 16.95 19.19
CA LEU A 32 19.93 16.58 19.63
C LEU A 32 19.98 15.34 20.54
N ALA A 33 18.87 15.00 21.21
CA ALA A 33 18.79 13.79 22.01
C ALA A 33 18.78 12.51 21.15
N ASN A 34 18.22 12.58 19.93
CA ASN A 34 18.23 11.46 18.99
C ASN A 34 18.09 11.92 17.51
N PRO A 35 19.17 12.42 16.88
CA PRO A 35 19.08 13.01 15.55
C PRO A 35 18.54 12.05 14.49
N VAL A 36 19.02 10.80 14.49
CA VAL A 36 18.67 9.78 13.48
C VAL A 36 17.16 9.51 13.45
N GLN A 37 16.50 9.48 14.61
CA GLN A 37 15.06 9.24 14.68
C GLN A 37 14.27 10.37 14.04
N PHE A 38 14.61 11.61 14.35
CA PHE A 38 13.89 12.78 13.85
C PHE A 38 14.21 13.07 12.39
N GLU A 39 15.41 12.74 11.90
CA GLU A 39 15.72 12.83 10.47
C GLU A 39 14.87 11.91 9.61
N ARG A 40 14.52 10.71 10.12
CA ARG A 40 13.55 9.83 9.45
C ARG A 40 12.16 10.45 9.44
N LEU A 41 11.79 11.15 10.51
CA LEU A 41 10.50 11.82 10.63
C LEU A 41 10.34 12.95 9.59
N ALA A 42 11.43 13.57 9.16
CA ALA A 42 11.41 14.55 8.06
C ALA A 42 11.10 13.96 6.67
N LEU A 43 11.15 12.62 6.52
CA LEU A 43 10.73 11.94 5.28
C LEU A 43 9.21 11.72 5.23
N GLU A 44 8.55 11.77 6.38
CA GLU A 44 7.09 11.67 6.48
C GLU A 44 6.45 12.97 6.00
N PRO A 45 5.22 12.92 5.46
CA PRO A 45 4.51 14.12 5.05
C PRO A 45 4.38 15.08 6.24
N GLU A 46 4.65 16.37 5.99
CA GLU A 46 4.50 17.41 7.00
C GLU A 46 3.07 17.40 7.56
N PRO A 47 2.89 17.56 8.87
CA PRO A 47 1.57 17.67 9.45
C PRO A 47 0.85 18.90 8.89
N LEU A 48 -0.47 18.78 8.77
CA LEU A 48 -1.31 19.88 8.31
C LEU A 48 -1.15 21.10 9.22
N LEU A 49 -1.13 22.28 8.61
CA LEU A 49 -1.16 23.52 9.37
C LEU A 49 -2.48 23.60 10.17
N PRO A 50 -2.53 24.28 11.33
CA PRO A 50 -3.75 24.38 12.14
C PRO A 50 -4.98 24.85 11.35
N ALA A 51 -4.81 25.78 10.41
CA ALA A 51 -5.87 26.24 9.53
C ALA A 51 -6.36 25.15 8.54
N GLN A 52 -5.43 24.35 8.00
CA GLN A 52 -5.76 23.22 7.13
C GLN A 52 -6.47 22.11 7.92
N GLN A 53 -5.98 21.80 9.12
CA GLN A 53 -6.63 20.84 10.01
C GLN A 53 -8.05 21.28 10.40
N ALA A 54 -8.25 22.56 10.71
CA ALA A 54 -9.57 23.11 10.97
C ALA A 54 -10.52 22.97 9.77
N ALA A 55 -10.00 23.14 8.54
CA ALA A 55 -10.78 22.92 7.32
C ALA A 55 -11.17 21.44 7.15
N VAL A 56 -10.22 20.52 7.37
CA VAL A 56 -10.48 19.07 7.34
C VAL A 56 -11.55 18.69 8.36
N LEU A 57 -11.44 19.18 9.60
CA LEU A 57 -12.43 18.93 10.64
C LEU A 57 -13.81 19.49 10.29
N ARG A 58 -13.88 20.70 9.71
CA ARG A 58 -15.14 21.27 9.22
C ARG A 58 -15.77 20.43 8.13
N ILE A 59 -14.97 19.95 7.17
CA ILE A 59 -15.44 19.07 6.10
C ILE A 59 -15.98 17.79 6.72
N TRP A 60 -15.19 17.14 7.57
CA TRP A 60 -15.58 15.90 8.23
C TRP A 60 -16.87 16.04 9.05
N GLN A 61 -16.98 17.08 9.89
CA GLN A 61 -18.20 17.39 10.66
C GLN A 61 -19.41 17.57 9.74
N ARG A 62 -19.23 18.26 8.60
CA ARG A 62 -20.29 18.51 7.63
C ARG A 62 -20.78 17.20 7.00
N TRP A 63 -19.88 16.26 6.73
CA TRP A 63 -20.23 14.91 6.25
C TRP A 63 -20.91 14.07 7.33
N ASP A 64 -20.39 14.07 8.56
CA ASP A 64 -20.93 13.30 9.70
C ASP A 64 -22.36 13.74 10.07
N THR A 65 -22.63 15.05 9.97
CA THR A 65 -23.96 15.63 10.27
C THR A 65 -24.92 15.65 9.08
N GLY A 66 -24.50 15.15 7.90
CA GLY A 66 -25.30 15.19 6.68
C GLY A 66 -25.55 16.59 6.10
N LEU A 67 -24.89 17.62 6.63
CA LEU A 67 -24.95 19.01 6.15
C LEU A 67 -24.10 19.25 4.89
N ALA A 68 -23.46 18.20 4.37
CA ALA A 68 -22.65 18.25 3.16
C ALA A 68 -23.57 18.43 1.95
N GLU A 69 -23.52 19.60 1.32
CA GLU A 69 -24.08 19.77 -0.02
C GLU A 69 -23.38 18.78 -0.95
N GLN A 70 -24.11 17.75 -1.35
CA GLN A 70 -23.70 16.93 -2.47
C GLN A 70 -23.85 17.79 -3.73
N PRO A 71 -22.82 17.89 -4.59
CA PRO A 71 -22.99 18.55 -5.86
C PRO A 71 -24.11 17.85 -6.64
N VAL A 72 -25.17 18.60 -6.99
CA VAL A 72 -26.40 18.11 -7.65
C VAL A 72 -26.17 17.69 -9.12
N ALA A 73 -24.93 17.39 -9.52
CA ALA A 73 -24.63 17.01 -10.88
C ALA A 73 -23.45 16.05 -10.97
N ALA A 74 -23.75 14.76 -10.91
CA ALA A 74 -23.25 13.80 -11.89
C ALA A 74 -24.05 12.49 -11.76
N GLN A 75 -25.07 12.39 -12.60
CA GLN A 75 -25.85 11.18 -12.89
C GLN A 75 -26.56 10.58 -11.69
N GLU A 76 -27.88 10.65 -11.71
CA GLU A 76 -28.66 9.45 -11.41
C GLU A 76 -27.99 8.33 -12.20
N SER A 77 -27.10 7.57 -11.55
CA SER A 77 -26.89 6.20 -11.96
C SER A 77 -28.29 5.64 -11.82
N SER A 78 -29.02 5.57 -12.94
CA SER A 78 -30.06 4.58 -13.08
C SER A 78 -29.33 3.26 -12.89
N VAL A 79 -29.14 2.86 -11.62
CA VAL A 79 -28.93 1.48 -11.28
C VAL A 79 -30.07 0.82 -12.03
N PRO A 80 -29.77 0.01 -13.08
CA PRO A 80 -30.84 -0.66 -13.76
C PRO A 80 -31.64 -1.36 -12.67
N ASP A 81 -32.96 -1.33 -12.77
CA ASP A 81 -33.90 -1.99 -11.87
C ASP A 81 -33.72 -3.51 -12.02
N TRP A 82 -32.53 -3.98 -11.66
CA TRP A 82 -32.24 -5.34 -11.39
C TRP A 82 -32.61 -5.48 -9.93
N ASP A 83 -33.78 -6.08 -9.72
CA ASP A 83 -34.32 -6.54 -8.45
C ASP A 83 -33.35 -7.57 -7.83
N TRP A 84 -32.15 -7.12 -7.46
CA TRP A 84 -31.16 -7.92 -6.77
C TRP A 84 -31.62 -7.93 -5.33
N ASP A 85 -32.31 -9.01 -4.94
CA ASP A 85 -32.57 -9.25 -3.54
C ASP A 85 -31.21 -9.41 -2.85
N TRP A 86 -30.89 -8.46 -1.97
CA TRP A 86 -29.67 -8.51 -1.17
C TRP A 86 -29.59 -9.79 -0.33
N ARG A 87 -30.73 -10.44 -0.06
CA ARG A 87 -30.80 -11.77 0.55
C ARG A 87 -30.19 -12.84 -0.34
N ASP A 88 -30.46 -12.84 -1.64
CA ASP A 88 -29.86 -13.79 -2.59
C ASP A 88 -28.35 -13.60 -2.67
N LEU A 89 -27.87 -12.36 -2.56
CA LEU A 89 -26.44 -12.05 -2.53
C LEU A 89 -25.79 -12.59 -1.23
N LEU A 90 -26.46 -12.43 -0.08
CA LEU A 90 -26.00 -12.98 1.19
C LEU A 90 -26.03 -14.52 1.19
N ASP A 91 -27.08 -15.14 0.67
CA ASP A 91 -27.19 -16.60 0.57
C ASP A 91 -26.11 -17.18 -0.33
N ARG A 92 -25.83 -16.50 -1.45
CA ARG A 92 -24.71 -16.85 -2.32
C ARG A 92 -23.38 -16.75 -1.58
N TRP A 93 -23.16 -15.66 -0.85
CA TRP A 93 -21.92 -15.47 -0.10
C TRP A 93 -21.76 -16.50 1.03
N HIS A 94 -22.83 -16.83 1.75
CA HIS A 94 -22.85 -17.92 2.73
C HIS A 94 -22.48 -19.25 2.08
N THR A 95 -23.09 -19.55 0.93
CA THR A 95 -22.83 -20.79 0.20
C THR A 95 -21.38 -20.89 -0.27
N GLU A 96 -20.82 -19.81 -0.84
CA GLU A 96 -19.43 -19.74 -1.28
C GLU A 96 -18.46 -19.91 -0.08
N THR A 97 -18.79 -19.30 1.06
CA THR A 97 -17.99 -19.40 2.29
C THR A 97 -18.00 -20.83 2.84
N GLU A 98 -19.16 -21.48 2.95
CA GLU A 98 -19.24 -22.87 3.38
C GLU A 98 -18.50 -23.82 2.44
N GLN A 99 -18.53 -23.56 1.14
CA GLN A 99 -17.78 -24.35 0.16
C GLN A 99 -16.27 -24.20 0.33
N ALA A 100 -15.80 -22.97 0.56
CA ALA A 100 -14.40 -22.69 0.85
C ALA A 100 -13.94 -23.37 2.15
N GLU A 101 -14.73 -23.28 3.23
CA GLU A 101 -14.43 -23.94 4.49
C GLU A 101 -14.38 -25.47 4.36
N ARG A 102 -15.34 -26.07 3.63
CA ARG A 102 -15.32 -27.52 3.33
C ARG A 102 -14.10 -27.92 2.50
N ALA A 103 -13.64 -27.05 1.59
CA ALA A 103 -12.44 -27.31 0.80
C ALA A 103 -11.18 -27.30 1.70
N VAL A 104 -11.06 -26.31 2.58
CA VAL A 104 -9.96 -26.20 3.55
C VAL A 104 -9.98 -27.37 4.54
N ALA A 105 -11.14 -27.79 5.03
CA ALA A 105 -11.28 -28.92 5.94
C ALA A 105 -10.84 -30.26 5.31
N ARG A 106 -10.87 -30.37 3.98
CA ARG A 106 -10.39 -31.54 3.23
C ARG A 106 -8.89 -31.47 2.89
N MET A 107 -8.22 -30.35 3.15
CA MET A 107 -6.79 -30.21 2.88
C MET A 107 -5.96 -31.01 3.88
N GLN A 108 -4.88 -31.60 3.39
CA GLN A 108 -3.93 -32.29 4.24
C GLN A 108 -3.18 -31.29 5.12
N GLN A 109 -2.97 -31.66 6.38
CA GLN A 109 -2.19 -30.88 7.33
C GLN A 109 -0.84 -31.56 7.59
N ARG A 110 0.21 -30.75 7.79
CA ARG A 110 1.52 -31.20 8.27
C ARG A 110 1.90 -30.37 9.49
N ASN A 111 2.10 -31.02 10.64
CA ASN A 111 2.39 -30.37 11.92
C ASN A 111 1.35 -29.29 12.32
N GLY A 112 0.08 -29.50 12.00
CA GLY A 112 -1.01 -28.56 12.31
C GLY A 112 -1.15 -27.37 11.34
N ALA A 113 -0.31 -27.26 10.31
CA ALA A 113 -0.46 -26.28 9.25
C ALA A 113 -1.07 -26.91 7.98
N TYR A 114 -1.99 -26.20 7.32
CA TYR A 114 -2.54 -26.61 6.03
C TYR A 114 -1.45 -26.59 4.95
N VAL A 115 -1.37 -27.66 4.15
CA VAL A 115 -0.44 -27.75 3.03
C VAL A 115 -1.21 -27.51 1.74
N GLU A 116 -1.09 -26.31 1.19
CA GLU A 116 -1.72 -25.97 -0.08
C GLU A 116 -0.94 -26.57 -1.27
N PRO A 117 -1.61 -27.26 -2.21
CA PRO A 117 -0.95 -27.74 -3.42
C PRO A 117 -0.59 -26.55 -4.31
N LEU A 118 0.72 -26.41 -4.59
CA LEU A 118 1.23 -25.37 -5.47
C LEU A 118 0.82 -25.68 -6.93
N HIS A 119 -0.16 -24.94 -7.46
CA HIS A 119 -0.56 -25.06 -8.85
C HIS A 119 0.46 -24.38 -9.77
N HIS A 120 1.30 -25.18 -10.42
CA HIS A 120 2.18 -24.69 -11.47
C HIS A 120 1.40 -24.52 -12.78
N HIS A 121 1.36 -23.31 -13.33
CA HIS A 121 0.89 -23.10 -14.69
C HIS A 121 1.85 -23.78 -15.68
N ARG A 122 1.42 -24.89 -16.29
CA ARG A 122 2.21 -25.57 -17.32
C ARG A 122 2.04 -24.83 -18.65
N HIS A 123 3.10 -24.28 -19.19
CA HIS A 123 3.09 -23.80 -20.58
C HIS A 123 2.92 -24.99 -21.53
N ASN A 124 1.95 -24.90 -22.44
CA ASN A 124 1.71 -25.90 -23.47
C ASN A 124 2.96 -26.06 -24.36
N ARG A 125 3.72 -27.14 -24.17
CA ARG A 125 4.87 -27.54 -25.00
C ARG A 125 4.43 -28.12 -26.37
N GLY A 126 3.52 -27.43 -27.05
CA GLY A 126 2.95 -27.86 -28.32
C GLY A 126 3.34 -27.01 -29.55
N ASN A 127 3.75 -25.74 -29.36
CA ASN A 127 3.83 -24.78 -30.48
C ASN A 127 5.23 -24.23 -30.79
N ALA A 128 6.30 -24.86 -30.33
CA ALA A 128 7.67 -24.41 -30.60
C ALA A 128 8.49 -25.43 -31.39
N ARG A 129 8.11 -25.71 -32.65
CA ARG A 129 8.98 -26.44 -33.60
C ARG A 129 9.84 -25.54 -34.48
N THR A 130 9.78 -24.21 -34.33
CA THR A 130 10.34 -23.30 -35.36
C THR A 130 10.98 -22.01 -34.85
N THR A 131 11.45 -21.94 -33.59
CA THR A 131 12.19 -20.76 -33.12
C THR A 131 13.35 -21.12 -32.20
N ALA A 132 14.34 -21.82 -32.73
CA ALA A 132 15.69 -21.85 -32.16
C ALA A 132 16.69 -21.70 -33.30
N ASN A 133 16.90 -20.46 -33.74
CA ASN A 133 17.92 -20.11 -34.73
C ASN A 133 19.30 -20.16 -34.07
N PHE A 134 19.86 -21.35 -33.91
CA PHE A 134 21.30 -21.49 -33.75
C PHE A 134 21.90 -21.60 -35.15
N GLU A 135 22.44 -20.50 -35.67
CA GLU A 135 23.25 -20.51 -36.88
C GLU A 135 24.46 -21.43 -36.68
N ARG A 136 24.44 -22.61 -37.31
CA ARG A 136 25.64 -23.44 -37.49
C ARG A 136 26.59 -22.70 -38.44
N LYS A 137 27.63 -22.07 -37.90
CA LYS A 137 28.81 -21.67 -38.69
C LYS A 137 29.45 -22.93 -39.29
N GLN A 138 29.21 -23.18 -40.58
CA GLN A 138 29.97 -24.14 -41.38
C GLN A 138 31.39 -23.59 -41.54
N THR A 139 32.38 -24.22 -40.91
CA THR A 139 33.79 -23.95 -41.18
C THR A 139 34.16 -24.56 -42.54
N ARG A 140 34.48 -23.70 -43.51
CA ARG A 140 35.12 -24.11 -44.77
C ARG A 140 36.44 -24.81 -44.46
N LYS A 141 36.61 -26.03 -44.96
CA LYS A 141 37.94 -26.65 -45.11
C LYS A 141 38.15 -26.96 -46.58
N GLY A 142 38.97 -26.12 -47.22
CA GLY A 142 39.55 -26.36 -48.53
C GLY A 142 41.06 -26.17 -48.41
N ALA A 143 41.79 -27.28 -48.57
CA ALA A 143 43.17 -27.43 -49.06
C ALA A 143 43.45 -28.94 -49.06
#